data_AF-A0A933HYG2-F1
#
_entry.id   AF-A0A933HYG2-F1
#
_cell.length_a   1.000
_cell.length_b   1.000
_cell.length_c   1.000
_cell.angle_alpha   90.00
_cell.angle_beta   90.00
_cell.angle_gamma   90.00
#
_symmetry.space_group_name_H-M   'P 1'
#
loop_
_entity.id
_entity.type
_entity.pdbx_description
1 polymer ?
#
loop_
_entity_poly.entity_id
_entity_poly.type
_entity_poly.pdbx_seq_one_letter_code
_entity_poly.pdbx_strand_id
1 'polypeptide(L)'
;MSLDYDLYVGKGLSERELLSLIRHRMGFKLTGRKFDGPGLSGVVFEVDAVRNAILQEDLGLRMELCVGTWMDLSAHDEKRGYLGIETIARLSVHVIKQGAFDALLLFNGETPCLLRRSGVLRLRKEFWKSMGRLSLVDVPYKLEDLPSL
;
A
#
# COMPACT_ATOMS: atom_id res chain seq x y z
N MET A 1 -6.36 10.73 -15.93
CA MET A 1 -6.92 10.52 -14.57
C MET A 1 -5.83 9.84 -13.76
N SER A 2 -5.54 10.26 -12.53
CA SER A 2 -4.60 9.52 -11.68
C SER A 2 -5.33 8.44 -10.89
N LEU A 3 -4.66 7.32 -10.66
CA LEU A 3 -5.06 6.40 -9.58
C LEU A 3 -4.03 6.54 -8.46
N ASP A 4 -4.51 6.79 -7.25
CA ASP A 4 -3.66 7.05 -6.11
C ASP A 4 -3.84 5.96 -5.06
N TYR A 5 -2.73 5.45 -4.52
CA TYR A 5 -2.74 4.46 -3.46
C TYR A 5 -1.79 4.87 -2.35
N ASP A 6 -2.29 4.83 -1.12
CA ASP A 6 -1.54 5.17 0.08
C ASP A 6 -1.39 3.92 0.95
N LEU A 7 -0.15 3.42 1.06
CA LEU A 7 0.19 2.33 1.96
C LEU A 7 0.73 2.91 3.28
N TYR A 8 -0.11 2.92 4.30
CA TYR A 8 0.27 3.27 5.66
C TYR A 8 0.87 2.08 6.39
N VAL A 9 1.93 2.36 7.14
CA VAL A 9 2.71 1.39 7.91
C VAL A 9 2.83 1.88 9.34
N GLY A 10 2.39 1.04 10.27
CA GLY A 10 2.53 1.25 11.70
C GLY A 10 3.96 1.10 12.19
N LYS A 11 4.14 1.27 13.49
CA LYS A 11 5.46 1.14 14.13
C LYS A 11 6.07 -0.23 13.92
N GLY A 12 7.31 -0.27 13.43
CA GLY A 12 8.06 -1.51 13.23
C GLY A 12 8.90 -1.56 11.95
N LEU A 13 8.77 -0.54 11.09
CA LEU A 13 9.59 -0.40 9.89
C LEU A 13 10.05 1.05 9.76
N SER A 14 11.35 1.27 9.64
CA SER A 14 11.92 2.61 9.42
C SER A 14 11.83 3.05 7.96
N GLU A 15 11.90 4.36 7.71
CA GLU A 15 11.92 4.94 6.35
C GLU A 15 13.04 4.31 5.51
N ARG A 16 14.21 4.12 6.11
CA ARG A 16 15.37 3.50 5.44
C ARG A 16 15.11 2.06 5.04
N GLU A 17 14.47 1.26 5.90
CA GLU A 17 14.12 -0.13 5.59
C GLU A 17 13.07 -0.21 4.48
N LEU A 18 12.09 0.70 4.49
CA LEU A 18 11.06 0.79 3.46
C LEU A 18 11.66 1.15 2.09
N LEU A 19 12.52 2.16 2.04
CA LEU A 19 13.24 2.54 0.82
C LEU A 19 14.17 1.42 0.35
N SER A 20 14.87 0.75 1.27
CA SER A 20 15.70 -0.42 0.97
C SER A 20 14.90 -1.55 0.33
N LEU A 21 13.70 -1.84 0.86
CA LEU A 21 12.77 -2.82 0.29
C LEU A 21 12.32 -2.42 -1.11
N ILE A 22 11.91 -1.16 -1.30
CA ILE A 22 11.50 -0.62 -2.60
C ILE A 22 12.64 -0.76 -3.63
N ARG A 23 13.87 -0.42 -3.26
CA ARG A 23 15.03 -0.55 -4.16
C ARG A 23 15.36 -2.02 -4.46
N HIS A 24 15.54 -2.84 -3.44
CA HIS A 24 16.16 -4.15 -3.59
C HIS A 24 15.19 -5.29 -3.87
N ARG A 25 13.96 -5.21 -3.36
CA ARG A 25 12.93 -6.24 -3.61
C ARG A 25 12.09 -5.92 -4.84
N MET A 26 11.80 -4.64 -5.06
CA MET A 26 10.99 -4.23 -6.22
C MET A 26 11.82 -3.82 -7.43
N GLY A 27 13.12 -3.54 -7.25
CA GLY A 27 13.99 -3.09 -8.34
C GLY A 27 13.73 -1.65 -8.79
N PHE A 28 13.12 -0.82 -7.93
CA PHE A 28 12.76 0.55 -8.31
C PHE A 28 13.95 1.49 -8.23
N LYS A 29 13.90 2.54 -9.05
CA LYS A 29 14.87 3.64 -8.99
C LYS A 29 14.47 4.57 -7.85
N LEU A 30 15.43 4.93 -6.99
CA LEU A 30 15.21 5.88 -5.90
C LEU A 30 15.87 7.22 -6.21
N THR A 31 15.16 8.31 -5.90
CA THR A 31 15.69 9.68 -5.87
C THR A 31 15.31 10.31 -4.53
N GLY A 32 16.19 10.15 -3.52
CA GLY A 32 15.87 10.51 -2.14
C GLY A 32 14.71 9.65 -1.61
N ARG A 33 13.59 10.30 -1.29
CA ARG A 33 12.33 9.66 -0.84
C ARG A 33 11.41 9.23 -1.97
N LYS A 34 11.65 9.72 -3.18
CA LYS A 34 10.84 9.41 -4.36
C LYS A 34 11.33 8.13 -5.02
N PHE A 35 10.42 7.42 -5.67
CA PHE A 35 10.76 6.23 -6.42
C PHE A 35 9.92 6.08 -7.68
N ASP A 36 10.51 5.38 -8.66
CA ASP A 36 9.88 5.07 -9.93
C ASP A 36 9.99 3.58 -10.21
N GLY A 37 8.84 2.95 -10.49
CA GLY A 37 8.70 1.53 -10.77
C GLY A 37 7.87 1.27 -12.02
N PRO A 38 7.68 -0.01 -12.39
CA PRO A 38 6.84 -0.37 -13.52
C PRO A 38 5.39 0.06 -13.30
N GLY A 39 4.92 1.02 -14.08
CA GLY A 39 3.51 1.47 -14.07
C GLY A 39 3.11 2.39 -12.91
N LEU A 40 4.01 2.71 -11.97
CA LEU A 40 3.73 3.66 -10.88
C LEU A 40 4.96 4.45 -10.46
N SER A 41 4.71 5.62 -9.87
CA SER A 41 5.69 6.41 -9.14
C SER A 41 5.19 6.63 -7.72
N GLY A 42 6.09 6.97 -6.80
CA GLY A 42 5.70 7.19 -5.42
C GLY A 42 6.71 7.94 -4.59
N VAL A 43 6.33 8.16 -3.34
CA VAL A 43 7.15 8.83 -2.33
C VAL A 43 6.87 8.23 -0.95
N VAL A 44 7.93 8.09 -0.16
CA VAL A 44 7.84 7.71 1.25
C VAL A 44 7.90 8.96 2.13
N PHE A 45 6.99 9.07 3.09
CA PHE A 45 6.94 10.20 4.03
C PHE A 45 6.36 9.78 5.38
N GLU A 46 6.59 10.59 6.41
CA GLU A 46 5.97 10.42 7.73
C GLU A 46 4.51 10.81 7.70
N VAL A 47 3.67 10.07 8.41
CA VAL A 47 2.23 10.36 8.49
C VAL A 47 2.01 11.58 9.39
N ASP A 48 1.35 12.61 8.86
CA ASP A 48 1.05 13.81 9.62
C ASP A 48 0.07 13.54 10.79
N ALA A 49 0.05 14.46 11.75
CA ALA A 49 -0.74 14.30 12.98
C ALA A 49 -2.26 14.27 12.70
N VAL A 50 -2.74 14.99 11.69
CA VAL A 50 -4.16 15.06 11.34
C VAL A 50 -4.61 13.73 10.76
N ARG A 51 -3.85 13.19 9.80
CA ARG A 51 -4.12 11.88 9.20
C ARG A 51 -4.07 10.78 10.26
N ASN A 52 -3.12 10.84 11.19
CA ASN A 52 -3.06 9.88 12.29
C ASN A 52 -4.28 9.97 13.22
N ALA A 53 -4.80 11.16 13.51
CA ALA A 53 -6.01 11.32 14.30
C ALA A 53 -7.22 10.65 13.63
N ILE A 54 -7.40 10.89 12.32
CA ILE A 54 -8.47 10.25 11.51
C ILE A 54 -8.35 8.72 11.56
N LEU A 55 -7.17 8.18 11.26
CA LEU A 55 -6.95 6.73 11.27
C LEU A 55 -7.14 6.10 12.65
N GLN A 56 -6.82 6.85 13.71
CA GLN A 56 -6.99 6.40 15.09
C GLN A 56 -8.46 6.41 15.52
N GLU A 57 -9.23 7.43 15.11
CA GLU A 57 -10.66 7.54 15.41
C GLU A 57 -11.48 6.50 14.65
N ASP A 58 -11.27 6.38 13.33
CA ASP A 58 -12.11 5.55 12.46
C ASP A 58 -11.74 4.07 12.52
N LEU A 59 -10.43 3.77 12.61
CA LEU A 59 -9.93 2.40 12.47
C LEU A 59 -9.15 1.90 13.71
N GLY A 60 -8.90 2.76 14.69
CA GLY A 60 -8.07 2.43 15.85
C GLY A 60 -6.61 2.18 15.47
N LEU A 61 -6.10 2.85 14.43
CA LEU A 61 -4.77 2.63 13.87
C LEU A 61 -3.87 3.83 14.12
N ARG A 62 -2.61 3.56 14.47
CA ARG A 62 -1.53 4.56 14.55
C ARG A 62 -0.43 4.22 13.56
N MET A 63 -0.18 5.12 12.62
CA MET A 63 0.72 4.91 11.48
C MET A 63 1.92 5.85 11.58
N GLU A 64 3.11 5.37 11.24
CA GLU A 64 4.34 6.18 11.29
C GLU A 64 4.76 6.63 9.89
N LEU A 65 4.65 5.74 8.89
CA LEU A 65 5.07 6.00 7.52
C LEU A 65 3.92 5.79 6.54
N CYS A 66 3.95 6.54 5.44
CA CYS A 66 3.12 6.32 4.27
C CYS A 66 4.00 6.15 3.04
N VAL A 67 3.62 5.19 2.19
CA VAL A 67 4.06 5.12 0.80
C VAL A 67 2.91 5.62 -0.07
N GLY A 68 2.97 6.89 -0.46
CA GLY A 68 2.04 7.47 -1.41
C GLY A 68 2.47 7.13 -2.82
N THR A 69 1.56 6.60 -3.63
CA THR A 69 1.83 6.22 -5.02
C THR A 69 0.77 6.78 -5.93
N TRP A 70 1.19 7.16 -7.13
CA TRP A 70 0.31 7.66 -8.18
C TRP A 70 0.62 6.96 -9.51
N MET A 71 -0.43 6.74 -10.28
CA MET A 71 -0.36 6.18 -11.62
C MET A 71 -1.00 7.17 -12.59
N ASP A 72 -0.25 7.61 -13.58
CA ASP A 72 -0.79 8.45 -14.65
C ASP A 72 -1.50 7.57 -15.70
N LEU A 73 -2.83 7.52 -15.62
CA LEU A 73 -3.66 6.96 -16.68
C LEU A 73 -3.91 8.06 -17.72
N SER A 74 -2.92 8.28 -18.57
CA SER A 74 -3.17 8.90 -19.87
C SER A 74 -4.04 7.95 -20.71
N ALA A 75 -4.90 8.51 -21.57
CA ALA A 75 -6.09 7.87 -22.16
C ALA A 75 -5.86 6.62 -23.05
N HIS A 76 -4.63 6.11 -23.15
CA HIS A 76 -4.26 5.04 -24.09
C HIS A 76 -3.51 3.85 -23.48
N ASP A 77 -3.39 3.76 -22.15
CA ASP A 77 -2.57 2.71 -21.55
C ASP A 77 -3.21 2.01 -20.34
N GLU A 78 -4.35 1.35 -20.59
CA GLU A 78 -4.98 0.43 -19.62
C GLU A 78 -3.99 -0.60 -19.09
N LYS A 79 -3.09 -1.11 -19.95
CA LYS A 79 -2.04 -2.08 -19.58
C LYS A 79 -1.12 -1.53 -18.50
N ARG A 80 -0.71 -0.26 -18.61
CA ARG A 80 0.09 0.41 -17.58
C ARG A 80 -0.66 0.60 -16.28
N GLY A 81 -1.96 0.86 -16.34
CA GLY A 81 -2.83 0.86 -15.16
C GLY A 81 -2.84 -0.49 -14.44
N TYR A 82 -3.06 -1.59 -15.17
CA TYR A 82 -2.99 -2.94 -14.60
C TYR A 82 -1.62 -3.24 -13.98
N LEU A 83 -0.54 -2.89 -14.66
CA LEU A 83 0.83 -3.10 -14.17
C LEU A 83 1.10 -2.33 -12.88
N GLY A 84 0.69 -1.06 -12.80
CA GLY A 84 0.84 -0.26 -11.58
C GLY A 84 0.02 -0.83 -10.42
N ILE A 85 -1.22 -1.27 -10.70
CA ILE A 85 -2.10 -1.88 -9.71
C ILE A 85 -1.56 -3.24 -9.21
N GLU A 86 -0.94 -4.05 -10.07
CA GLU A 86 -0.21 -5.26 -9.65
C GLU A 86 1.02 -4.90 -8.82
N THR A 87 1.75 -3.87 -9.23
CA THR A 87 2.99 -3.43 -8.60
C THR A 87 2.76 -2.92 -7.18
N ILE A 88 1.71 -2.12 -6.94
CA ILE A 88 1.34 -1.71 -5.57
C ILE A 88 0.90 -2.89 -4.72
N ALA A 89 0.15 -3.85 -5.27
CA ALA A 89 -0.25 -5.04 -4.51
C ALA A 89 0.98 -5.88 -4.08
N ARG A 90 1.94 -6.09 -4.99
CA ARG A 90 3.21 -6.77 -4.68
C ARG A 90 3.99 -6.00 -3.61
N LEU A 91 4.13 -4.68 -3.76
CA LEU A 91 4.79 -3.83 -2.77
C LEU A 91 4.14 -3.96 -1.39
N SER A 92 2.81 -3.83 -1.30
CA SER A 92 2.08 -3.95 -0.03
C SER A 92 2.32 -5.30 0.64
N VAL A 93 2.29 -6.39 -0.11
CA VAL A 93 2.58 -7.72 0.43
C VAL A 93 4.03 -7.83 0.90
N HIS A 94 5.00 -7.34 0.12
CA HIS A 94 6.40 -7.36 0.52
C HIS A 94 6.65 -6.56 1.80
N VAL A 95 6.00 -5.41 1.96
CA VAL A 95 6.06 -4.61 3.18
C VAL A 95 5.48 -5.40 4.35
N ILE A 96 4.27 -5.93 4.23
CA ILE A 96 3.59 -6.67 5.31
C ILE A 96 4.38 -7.89 5.78
N LYS A 97 5.15 -8.52 4.88
CA LYS A 97 6.05 -9.64 5.20
C LYS A 97 7.23 -9.26 6.09
N GLN A 98 7.57 -7.98 6.22
CA GLN A 98 8.76 -7.56 6.99
C GLN A 98 8.57 -7.64 8.51
N GLY A 99 7.33 -7.69 9.01
CA GLY A 99 7.13 -7.70 10.46
C GLY A 99 5.69 -7.89 10.90
N ALA A 100 5.48 -7.74 12.21
CA ALA A 100 4.17 -7.80 12.85
C ALA A 100 3.70 -6.39 13.25
N PHE A 101 3.50 -5.53 12.25
CA PHE A 101 2.98 -4.17 12.42
C PHE A 101 1.59 -4.04 11.79
N ASP A 102 0.85 -3.02 12.22
CA ASP A 102 -0.40 -2.63 11.60
C ASP A 102 -0.13 -1.97 10.23
N ALA A 103 -1.02 -2.21 9.27
CA ALA A 103 -0.87 -1.68 7.91
C ALA A 103 -2.22 -1.42 7.27
N LEU A 104 -2.29 -0.42 6.41
CA LEU A 104 -3.51 -0.04 5.69
C LEU A 104 -3.14 0.38 4.27
N LEU A 105 -3.78 -0.20 3.26
CA LEU A 105 -3.71 0.29 1.88
C LEU A 105 -5.03 0.98 1.55
N LEU A 106 -4.99 2.26 1.23
CA LEU A 106 -6.13 3.02 0.73
C LEU A 106 -6.02 3.23 -0.77
N PHE A 107 -7.16 3.13 -1.45
CA PHE A 107 -7.34 3.61 -2.81
C PHE A 107 -8.02 4.99 -2.75
N ASN A 108 -7.42 5.96 -3.44
CA ASN A 108 -7.84 7.36 -3.49
C ASN A 108 -8.14 7.96 -2.11
N GLY A 109 -7.35 7.58 -1.10
CA GLY A 109 -7.45 8.11 0.27
C GLY A 109 -8.70 7.71 1.07
N GLU A 110 -9.60 6.91 0.50
CA GLU A 110 -10.93 6.64 1.08
C GLU A 110 -11.23 5.14 1.23
N THR A 111 -10.90 4.34 0.21
CA THR A 111 -11.36 2.95 0.14
C THR A 111 -10.27 1.99 0.58
N PRO A 112 -10.41 1.27 1.72
CA PRO A 112 -9.40 0.31 2.13
C PRO A 112 -9.36 -0.90 1.21
N CYS A 113 -8.21 -1.16 0.60
CA CYS A 113 -7.96 -2.37 -0.17
C CYS A 113 -7.36 -3.49 0.71
N LEU A 114 -6.63 -3.11 1.75
CA LEU A 114 -5.97 -4.01 2.69
C LEU A 114 -5.96 -3.39 4.08
N LEU A 115 -6.24 -4.19 5.10
CA LEU A 115 -6.14 -3.80 6.50
C LEU A 115 -5.48 -4.93 7.30
N ARG A 116 -4.34 -4.64 7.93
CA ARG A 116 -3.75 -5.48 8.97
C ARG A 116 -3.88 -4.77 10.30
N ARG A 117 -4.59 -5.41 11.23
CA ARG A 117 -4.75 -4.90 12.60
C ARG A 117 -4.63 -6.04 13.59
N SER A 118 -3.79 -5.87 14.62
CA SER A 118 -3.59 -6.85 15.68
C SER A 118 -3.21 -8.23 15.14
N GLY A 119 -2.32 -8.26 14.15
CA GLY A 119 -1.83 -9.48 13.51
C GLY A 119 -2.78 -10.11 12.47
N VAL A 120 -4.03 -9.67 12.37
CA VAL A 120 -5.00 -10.20 11.40
C VAL A 120 -4.97 -9.38 10.12
N LEU A 121 -4.59 -10.02 9.00
CA LEU A 121 -4.64 -9.42 7.66
C LEU A 121 -6.02 -9.64 7.03
N ARG A 122 -6.65 -8.56 6.59
CA ARG A 122 -7.94 -8.53 5.91
C ARG A 122 -7.78 -7.87 4.54
N LEU A 123 -8.37 -8.49 3.53
CA LEU A 123 -8.21 -8.12 2.13
C LEU A 123 -9.59 -7.84 1.53
N ARG A 124 -9.77 -6.69 0.87
CA ARG A 124 -11.01 -6.38 0.15
C ARG A 124 -11.18 -7.31 -1.04
N LYS A 125 -12.30 -8.05 -1.09
CA LYS A 125 -12.54 -9.06 -2.13
C LYS A 125 -12.39 -8.51 -3.55
N GLU A 126 -13.01 -7.37 -3.89
CA GLU A 126 -13.00 -6.87 -5.26
C GLU A 126 -11.60 -6.51 -5.74
N PHE A 127 -10.76 -5.94 -4.87
CA PHE A 127 -9.39 -5.59 -5.22
C PHE A 127 -8.52 -6.84 -5.43
N TRP A 128 -8.57 -7.79 -4.51
CA TRP A 128 -7.61 -8.92 -4.51
C TRP A 128 -8.02 -10.08 -5.43
N LYS A 129 -9.33 -10.35 -5.60
CA LYS A 129 -9.81 -11.45 -6.48
C LYS A 129 -9.79 -11.10 -7.95
N SER A 130 -10.16 -9.87 -8.33
CA SER A 130 -10.34 -9.45 -9.73
C SER A 130 -9.10 -9.58 -10.59
N MET A 131 -7.92 -9.68 -9.97
CA MET A 131 -6.63 -9.68 -10.66
C MET A 131 -5.73 -10.86 -10.28
N GLY A 132 -6.27 -11.92 -9.67
CA GLY A 132 -5.49 -13.11 -9.31
C GLY A 132 -4.36 -12.87 -8.29
N ARG A 133 -4.42 -11.75 -7.55
CA ARG A 133 -3.34 -11.26 -6.67
C ARG A 133 -3.21 -12.05 -5.37
N LEU A 134 -4.18 -12.91 -5.05
CA LEU A 134 -4.13 -13.79 -3.88
C LEU A 134 -2.94 -14.74 -3.91
N SER A 135 -2.44 -15.10 -5.09
CA SER A 135 -1.23 -15.91 -5.25
C SER A 135 0.03 -15.23 -4.70
N LEU A 136 0.01 -13.90 -4.55
CA LEU A 136 1.12 -13.14 -3.97
C LEU A 136 1.16 -13.22 -2.44
N VAL A 137 0.02 -13.51 -1.80
CA VAL A 137 -0.17 -13.46 -0.36
C VAL A 137 0.05 -14.85 0.24
N ASP A 138 1.19 -15.03 0.89
CA ASP A 138 1.61 -16.28 1.55
C ASP A 138 1.49 -16.22 3.10
N VAL A 139 0.88 -15.15 3.62
CA VAL A 139 0.56 -14.98 5.05
C VAL A 139 -0.93 -15.26 5.28
N PRO A 140 -1.35 -15.71 6.47
CA PRO A 140 -2.77 -15.92 6.76
C PRO A 140 -3.60 -14.64 6.58
N TYR A 141 -4.70 -14.73 5.84
CA TYR A 141 -5.59 -13.59 5.57
C TYR A 141 -7.08 -13.98 5.60
N LYS A 142 -7.93 -12.97 5.77
CA LYS A 142 -9.38 -13.05 5.58
C LYS A 142 -9.81 -12.19 4.39
N LEU A 143 -10.73 -12.71 3.59
CA LEU A 143 -11.37 -11.96 2.51
C LEU A 143 -12.73 -11.45 3.01
N GLU A 144 -12.88 -10.15 3.10
CA GLU A 144 -14.08 -9.50 3.62
C GLU A 144 -14.29 -8.13 2.99
N ASP A 145 -15.44 -7.55 3.28
CA ASP A 145 -15.79 -6.22 2.84
C ASP A 145 -15.33 -5.25 3.92
N LEU A 146 -14.34 -4.41 3.59
CA LEU A 146 -13.74 -3.49 4.54
C LEU A 146 -14.61 -2.23 4.66
N PRO A 147 -14.69 -1.61 5.86
CA PRO A 147 -15.36 -0.32 6.01
C PRO A 147 -14.62 0.73 5.18
N SER A 148 -15.34 1.71 4.64
CA SER A 148 -14.73 2.91 4.06
C SER A 148 -14.34 3.90 5.16
N LEU A 149 -13.38 4.77 4.87
CA LEU A 149 -13.08 5.96 5.67
C LEU A 149 -13.99 7.12 5.27
#